data_AF-A0A434S4T8-F1
#
_entry.id   AF-A0A434S4T8-F1
#
_cell.length_a   1.000
_cell.length_b   1.000
_cell.length_c   1.000
_cell.angle_alpha   90.00
_cell.angle_beta   90.00
_cell.angle_gamma   90.00
#
_symmetry.space_group_name_H-M   'P 1'
#
loop_
_entity.id
_entity.type
_entity.pdbx_description
1 polymer ?
#
loop_
_entity_poly.entity_id
_entity_poly.type
_entity_poly.pdbx_seq_one_letter_code
_entity_poly.pdbx_strand_id
1 'polypeptide(L)' 'MSKVMVQFELQRQLRSDFDGAKRSALEREFDTCRQSLKHEMDAGVSRQEFEVLAVIVDAIDAATEVINARQARNRINRSR' A
#
# COMPACT_ATOMS: atom_id res chain seq x y z
N MET A 1 -17.69 10.07 -32.56
CA MET A 1 -16.61 10.09 -31.53
C MET A 1 -15.38 9.45 -32.13
N SER A 2 -14.28 10.20 -32.20
CA SER A 2 -13.09 9.83 -33.00
C SER A 2 -12.28 8.73 -32.31
N LYS A 3 -11.80 7.74 -33.08
CA LYS A 3 -11.00 6.57 -32.64
C LYS A 3 -9.83 6.92 -31.70
N VAL A 4 -9.32 8.14 -31.83
CA VAL A 4 -8.25 8.73 -31.00
C VAL A 4 -8.66 8.91 -29.53
N MET A 5 -9.90 9.34 -29.24
CA MET A 5 -10.36 9.52 -27.85
C MET A 5 -10.45 8.18 -27.10
N VAL A 6 -10.92 7.13 -27.79
CA VAL A 6 -11.04 5.77 -27.23
C VAL A 6 -9.68 5.21 -26.83
N GLN A 7 -8.63 5.46 -27.63
CA GLN A 7 -7.28 4.98 -27.33
C GLN A 7 -6.67 5.62 -26.08
N PHE A 8 -6.89 6.93 -25.87
CA PHE A 8 -6.41 7.62 -24.68
C PHE A 8 -7.13 7.17 -23.41
N GLU A 9 -8.43 6.89 -23.49
CA GLU A 9 -9.20 6.35 -22.37
C GLU A 9 -8.72 4.95 -21.97
N LEU A 10 -8.45 4.07 -22.95
CA LEU A 10 -7.94 2.72 -22.73
C LEU A 10 -6.54 2.72 -22.10
N GLN A 11 -5.64 3.59 -22.58
CA GLN A 11 -4.31 3.77 -21.98
C GLN A 11 -4.40 4.27 -20.53
N ARG A 12 -5.34 5.20 -20.26
CA ARG A 12 -5.58 5.72 -18.91
C ARG A 12 -6.12 4.64 -17.97
N GLN A 13 -7.03 3.79 -18.43
CA GLN A 13 -7.57 2.65 -17.68
C GLN A 13 -6.47 1.63 -17.39
N LEU A 14 -5.74 1.16 -18.41
CA LEU A 14 -4.65 0.20 -18.25
C LEU A 14 -3.56 0.68 -17.27
N ARG A 15 -3.19 1.96 -17.35
CA ARG A 15 -2.23 2.54 -16.40
C ARG A 15 -2.78 2.58 -14.98
N SER A 16 -4.06 2.92 -14.80
CA SER A 16 -4.71 2.91 -13.48
C SER A 16 -4.81 1.49 -12.91
N ASP A 17 -5.08 0.50 -13.74
CA ASP A 17 -5.17 -0.90 -13.32
C ASP A 17 -3.80 -1.46 -12.95
N PHE A 18 -2.76 -1.12 -13.71
CA PHE A 18 -1.37 -1.47 -13.42
C PHE A 18 -0.88 -0.83 -12.12
N ASP A 19 -1.14 0.47 -11.93
CA ASP A 19 -0.83 1.18 -10.68
C ASP A 19 -1.63 0.60 -9.51
N GLY A 20 -2.88 0.18 -9.74
CA GLY A 20 -3.71 -0.52 -8.77
C GLY A 20 -3.13 -1.87 -8.36
N ALA A 21 -2.74 -2.71 -9.32
CA ALA A 21 -2.16 -4.03 -9.09
C ALA A 21 -0.82 -3.94 -8.32
N LYS A 22 0.07 -3.02 -8.72
CA LYS A 22 1.32 -2.76 -7.99
C LYS A 22 1.07 -2.33 -6.55
N ARG A 23 0.05 -1.50 -6.33
CA ARG A 23 -0.30 -1.06 -4.98
C ARG A 23 -0.85 -2.20 -4.14
N SER A 24 -1.76 -3.00 -4.69
CA SER A 24 -2.31 -4.15 -3.97
C SER A 24 -1.25 -5.20 -3.64
N ALA A 25 -0.24 -5.37 -4.50
CA ALA A 25 0.93 -6.20 -4.19
C ALA A 25 1.71 -5.63 -2.99
N LEU A 26 2.02 -4.33 -3.01
CA LEU A 26 2.73 -3.66 -1.92
C LEU A 26 1.97 -3.70 -0.58
N GLU A 27 0.65 -3.50 -0.60
CA GLU A 27 -0.21 -3.62 0.59
C GLU A 27 -0.15 -5.02 1.19
N ARG A 28 -0.18 -6.08 0.36
CA ARG A 28 -0.06 -7.47 0.81
C ARG A 28 1.32 -7.76 1.40
N GLU A 29 2.38 -7.21 0.83
CA GLU A 29 3.74 -7.37 1.36
C GLU A 29 3.87 -6.72 2.74
N PHE A 30 3.31 -5.52 2.93
CA PHE A 30 3.27 -4.84 4.22
C PHE A 30 2.45 -5.62 5.26
N ASP A 31 1.26 -6.11 4.90
CA ASP A 31 0.44 -6.92 5.81
C ASP A 31 1.16 -8.22 6.20
N THR A 32 1.81 -8.88 5.25
CA THR A 32 2.59 -10.12 5.48
C THR A 32 3.75 -9.83 6.43
N CYS A 33 4.54 -8.80 6.15
CA CYS A 33 5.68 -8.42 6.98
C CYS A 33 5.24 -8.06 8.40
N ARG A 34 4.17 -7.27 8.55
CA ARG A 34 3.60 -6.93 9.86
C ARG A 34 3.15 -8.16 10.64
N GLN A 35 2.49 -9.11 9.98
CA GLN A 35 2.05 -10.36 10.63
C GLN A 35 3.24 -11.22 11.08
N SER A 36 4.26 -11.35 10.25
CA SER A 36 5.49 -12.07 10.61
C SER A 36 6.18 -11.46 11.82
N LEU A 37 6.33 -10.13 11.85
CA LEU A 37 6.96 -9.42 12.97
C LEU A 37 6.16 -9.58 14.27
N LYS A 38 4.82 -9.47 14.20
CA LYS A 38 3.95 -9.69 15.37
C LYS A 38 4.08 -11.11 15.90
N HIS A 39 4.07 -12.10 15.01
CA HIS A 39 4.26 -13.49 15.41
C HIS A 39 5.64 -13.71 16.06
N GLU A 40 6.68 -13.07 15.55
CA GLU A 40 8.02 -13.13 16.16
C GLU A 40 8.03 -12.53 17.57
N MET A 41 7.39 -11.37 17.76
CA MET A 41 7.23 -10.75 19.07
C MET A 41 6.44 -11.65 20.05
N ASP A 42 5.35 -12.27 19.57
CA ASP A 42 4.50 -13.17 20.36
C ASP A 42 5.20 -14.48 20.75
N ALA A 43 6.21 -14.92 19.97
CA ALA A 43 7.01 -16.11 20.25
C ALA A 43 7.95 -15.95 21.47
N GLY A 44 8.09 -14.72 21.98
CA GLY A 44 8.94 -14.41 23.12
C GLY A 44 10.33 -14.00 22.67
N VAL A 45 10.54 -12.69 22.56
CA VAL A 45 11.84 -12.06 22.27
C VAL A 45 12.37 -11.34 23.50
N SER A 46 13.66 -11.00 23.50
CA SER A 46 14.19 -10.09 24.52
C SER A 46 13.52 -8.72 24.45
N ARG A 47 13.58 -7.95 25.54
CA ARG A 47 13.04 -6.58 25.56
C ARG A 47 13.63 -5.70 24.46
N GLN A 48 14.94 -5.79 24.22
CA GLN A 48 15.62 -4.97 23.23
C GLN A 48 15.16 -5.34 21.81
N GLU A 49 15.01 -6.64 21.52
CA GLU A 49 14.47 -7.10 20.23
C GLU A 49 13.01 -6.66 20.05
N PHE A 50 12.19 -6.75 21.11
CA PHE A 50 10.81 -6.27 21.07
C PHE A 50 10.74 -4.77 20.70
N GLU A 51 11.57 -3.94 21.34
CA GLU A 51 11.61 -2.50 21.08
C GLU A 51 11.98 -2.21 19.62
N VAL A 52 12.93 -2.96 19.05
CA VAL A 52 13.32 -2.84 17.64
C VAL A 52 12.19 -3.29 16.70
N LEU A 53 11.60 -4.46 16.95
CA LEU A 53 10.51 -5.02 16.14
C LEU A 53 9.28 -4.11 16.17
N ALA A 54 8.95 -3.52 17.32
CA ALA A 54 7.86 -2.57 17.48
C ALA A 54 8.07 -1.31 16.62
N VAL A 55 9.28 -0.75 16.59
CA VAL A 55 9.61 0.40 15.72
C VAL A 55 9.44 0.07 14.24
N ILE A 56 9.80 -1.16 13.83
CA ILE A 56 9.63 -1.60 12.45
C ILE A 56 8.14 -1.73 12.11
N VAL A 57 7.33 -2.28 13.01
CA VAL A 57 5.87 -2.37 12.84
C VAL A 57 5.24 -0.97 12.70
N ASP A 58 5.61 -0.03 13.57
CA ASP A 58 5.13 1.35 13.50
C ASP A 58 5.49 2.02 12.17
N ALA A 59 6.70 1.77 11.65
CA ALA A 59 7.11 2.30 10.35
C ALA A 59 6.30 1.72 9.19
N ILE A 60 5.94 0.43 9.23
CA ILE A 60 5.09 -0.23 8.23
C ILE A 60 3.67 0.34 8.27
N ASP A 61 3.11 0.54 9.47
CA ASP A 61 1.78 1.12 9.63
C ASP A 61 1.75 2.57 9.12
N ALA A 62 2.77 3.38 9.44
CA ALA A 62 2.90 4.73 8.90
C ALA A 62 3.04 4.77 7.36
N ALA A 63 3.81 3.85 6.77
CA ALA A 63 3.92 3.73 5.31
C ALA A 63 2.57 3.37 4.67
N THR A 64 1.79 2.48 5.31
CA THR A 64 0.46 2.09 4.87
C THR A 64 -0.53 3.26 4.90
N GLU A 65 -0.49 4.07 5.97
CA GLU A 65 -1.30 5.29 6.07
C GLU A 65 -1.00 6.29 4.96
N VAL A 66 0.28 6.50 4.62
CA VAL A 66 0.68 7.40 3.52
C VAL A 66 0.13 6.94 2.18
N ILE A 67 0.20 5.63 1.90
CA ILE A 67 -0.36 5.03 0.68
C ILE A 67 -1.88 5.26 0.62
N ASN A 68 -2.59 4.99 1.71
CA ASN A 68 -4.04 5.18 1.82
C ASN A 68 -4.45 6.64 1.67
N ALA A 69 -3.73 7.57 2.32
CA ALA A 69 -3.98 9.01 2.23
C ALA A 69 -3.75 9.57 0.82
N ARG A 70 -2.76 9.05 0.09
CA ARG A 70 -2.55 9.39 -1.32
C ARG A 70 -3.70 8.89 -2.20
N GLN A 71 -4.27 7.75 -1.84
CA GLN A 71 -5.41 7.17 -2.54
C GLN A 71 -6.70 7.96 -2.35
N ALA A 72 -7.00 8.36 -1.12
CA ALA A 72 -8.15 9.21 -0.80
C ALA A 72 -8.11 10.52 -1.59
N ARG A 73 -6.93 11.16 -1.67
CA ARG A 73 -6.70 12.36 -2.49
C ARG A 73 -6.95 12.12 -3.98
N ASN A 74 -6.45 11.01 -4.53
CA ASN A 74 -6.68 10.67 -5.94
C ASN A 74 -8.16 10.37 -6.27
N ARG A 75 -8.94 9.83 -5.32
CA ARG A 75 -10.39 9.64 -5.49
C ARG A 75 -11.13 10.97 -5.51
N ILE A 76 -10.81 11.88 -4.58
CA ILE A 76 -11.41 13.23 -4.52
C ILE A 76 -11.17 14.01 -5.82
N ASN A 77 -9.95 13.95 -6.37
CA ASN A 77 -9.61 14.62 -7.63
C ASN A 77 -10.27 14.00 -8.89
N ARG A 78 -10.85 12.79 -8.80
CA ARG A 78 -11.56 12.13 -9.91
C ARG A 78 -13.07 12.36 -9.88
N SER A 79 -13.61 12.89 -8.78
CA SER A 79 -15.05 13.20 -8.61
C SER A 79 -15.39 14.67 -8.87
N ARG A 80 -14.41 15.47 -9.30
CA ARG A 80 -14.56 16.83 -9.81
C ARG A 80 -14.30 16.84 -11.31
#